data_AF-A0A7V0IGM8-F1
#
_entry.id   AF-A0A7V0IGM8-F1
#
_cell.length_a   1.000
_cell.length_b   1.000
_cell.length_c   1.000
_cell.angle_alpha   90.00
_cell.angle_beta   90.00
_cell.angle_gamma   90.00
#
_symmetry.space_group_name_H-M   'P 1'
#
loop_
_entity.id
_entity.type
_entity.pdbx_description
1 polymer ?
#
loop_
_entity_poly.entity_id
_entity_poly.type
_entity_poly.pdbx_seq_one_letter_code
_entity_poly.pdbx_strand_id
1 'polypeptide(L)' 'MIFRNSILTVADNSGAKKVKCIGMKHGAKRLYARVGDVITVSVKEAMPNSSIKKGDIL' A
#
# COMPACT_ATOMS: atom_id res chain seq x y z
N MET A 1 -11.42 7.64 0.60
CA MET A 1 -11.46 6.96 -0.71
C MET A 1 -10.05 6.89 -1.24
N ILE A 2 -9.61 5.75 -1.76
CA ILE A 2 -8.22 5.52 -2.19
C ILE A 2 -8.23 5.11 -3.66
N PHE A 3 -7.51 5.83 -4.50
CA PHE A 3 -7.39 5.52 -5.93
C PHE A 3 -6.06 4.84 -6.24
N ARG A 4 -5.95 4.28 -7.44
CA ARG A 4 -4.65 3.83 -7.96
C ARG A 4 -3.68 5.01 -7.97
N ASN A 5 -2.42 4.75 -7.65
CA ASN A 5 -1.34 5.72 -7.49
C ASN A 5 -1.41 6.65 -6.26
N SER A 6 -2.44 6.57 -5.42
CA SER A 6 -2.44 7.30 -4.14
C SER A 6 -1.28 6.84 -3.24
N ILE A 7 -0.60 7.81 -2.61
CA ILE A 7 0.40 7.54 -1.56
C ILE A 7 -0.30 7.57 -0.21
N LEU A 8 -0.05 6.56 0.60
CA LEU A 8 -0.65 6.37 1.92
C LEU A 8 0.45 6.27 2.97
N THR A 9 0.20 6.84 4.14
CA THR A 9 0.99 6.61 5.35
C THR A 9 0.60 5.29 5.98
N VAL A 10 1.58 4.49 6.35
CA VAL A 10 1.36 3.21 7.02
C VAL A 10 1.24 3.44 8.53
N ALA A 11 0.23 2.84 9.14
CA ALA A 11 -0.05 2.91 10.57
C ALA A 11 0.06 1.52 11.21
N ASP A 12 1.20 0.87 11.01
CA ASP A 12 1.53 -0.43 11.57
C ASP A 12 2.97 -0.45 12.11
N ASN A 13 3.38 -1.58 12.68
CA ASN A 13 4.73 -1.83 13.19
C ASN A 13 5.57 -2.72 12.25
N SER A 14 5.20 -2.83 10.97
CA SER A 14 5.86 -3.72 10.00
C SER A 14 7.20 -3.18 9.48
N GLY A 15 7.42 -1.87 9.62
CA GLY A 15 8.59 -1.18 9.08
C GLY A 15 8.31 -0.36 7.83
N ALA A 16 7.18 -0.54 7.15
CA ALA A 16 6.79 0.35 6.06
C ALA A 16 6.35 1.72 6.61
N LYS A 17 6.72 2.82 5.93
CA LYS A 17 6.31 4.19 6.30
C LYS A 17 5.35 4.79 5.29
N LYS A 18 5.66 4.64 4.00
CA LYS A 18 4.82 5.11 2.89
C LYS A 18 4.67 4.03 1.84
N VAL A 19 3.45 3.88 1.36
CA VAL A 19 3.11 2.91 0.30
C VAL A 19 2.32 3.61 -0.80
N LYS A 20 2.40 3.07 -2.01
CA LYS A 20 1.63 3.52 -3.17
C LYS A 20 0.62 2.44 -3.54
N CYS A 21 -0.66 2.79 -3.64
CA CYS A 21 -1.69 1.88 -4.14
C CYS A 21 -1.43 1.54 -5.62
N ILE A 22 -1.30 0.26 -5.95
CA ILE A 22 -1.07 -0.20 -7.33
C ILE A 22 -2.22 -1.04 -7.88
N GLY A 23 -3.12 -1.53 -7.03
CA GLY A 23 -4.29 -2.30 -7.43
C GLY A 23 -5.22 -2.63 -6.26
N MET A 24 -6.35 -3.28 -6.57
CA MET A 24 -7.33 -3.75 -5.59
C MET A 24 -7.57 -5.25 -5.81
N LYS A 25 -7.77 -6.00 -4.73
CA LYS A 25 -7.95 -7.47 -4.81
C LYS A 25 -9.23 -7.89 -5.55
N HIS A 26 -10.25 -7.03 -5.58
CA HIS A 26 -11.57 -7.33 -6.15
C HIS A 26 -11.66 -7.19 -7.69
N GLY A 27 -10.53 -7.14 -8.40
CA GLY A 27 -10.48 -7.15 -9.86
C GLY A 27 -10.58 -5.76 -10.52
N ALA A 28 -10.36 -5.74 -11.84
CA ALA A 28 -10.13 -4.52 -12.64
C ALA A 28 -11.30 -3.51 -12.71
N LYS A 29 -12.51 -3.90 -12.28
CA LYS A 29 -13.71 -3.03 -12.38
C LYS A 29 -13.80 -1.98 -11.27
N ARG A 30 -13.08 -2.15 -10.16
CA ARG A 30 -13.19 -1.23 -9.02
C ARG A 30 -12.18 -0.08 -9.16
N LEU A 31 -12.70 1.15 -9.26
CA LEU A 31 -11.90 2.36 -9.48
C LEU A 31 -11.28 2.92 -8.20
N TYR A 32 -11.87 2.64 -7.04
CA TYR A 32 -11.40 3.12 -5.75
C TYR A 32 -11.70 2.14 -4.60
N ALA A 33 -10.89 2.23 -3.56
CA ALA A 33 -11.06 1.53 -2.30
C ALA A 33 -11.61 2.47 -1.21
N ARG A 34 -12.30 1.87 -0.24
CA ARG A 34 -12.84 2.46 0.98
C ARG A 34 -12.23 1.75 2.19
N VAL A 35 -12.53 2.26 3.39
CA VAL A 35 -12.13 1.59 4.64
C VAL A 35 -12.71 0.18 4.65
N GLY A 36 -11.88 -0.81 5.02
CA GLY A 36 -12.23 -2.23 5.02
C GLY A 36 -11.85 -2.99 3.73
N ASP A 37 -11.50 -2.30 2.65
CA ASP A 37 -11.05 -2.97 1.43
C ASP A 37 -9.57 -3.37 1.50
N VAL A 38 -9.25 -4.56 1.00
CA VAL A 38 -7.87 -5.02 0.81
C VAL A 38 -7.35 -4.52 -0.56
N ILE A 39 -6.23 -3.82 -0.52
CA ILE A 39 -5.54 -3.24 -1.68
C ILE A 39 -4.14 -3.82 -1.82
N THR A 40 -3.61 -3.82 -3.04
CA THR A 40 -2.22 -4.17 -3.32
C THR A 40 -1.40 -2.88 -3.39
N VAL A 41 -0.27 -2.85 -2.70
CA VAL A 41 0.57 -1.65 -2.57
C VAL A 41 2.04 -1.94 -2.88
N SER A 42 2.77 -0.90 -3.30
CA SER A 42 4.23 -0.93 -3.43
C SER A 42 4.85 0.00 -2.38
N VAL A 43 5.82 -0.51 -1.62
CA VAL A 43 6.51 0.24 -0.57
C VAL A 43 7.41 1.30 -1.19
N LYS A 44 7.24 2.56 -0.76
CA LYS A 44 8.01 3.73 -1.23
C LYS A 44 9.03 4.21 -0.21
N GLU A 45 8.73 4.04 1.07
CA GLU A 45 9.61 4.37 2.17
C GLU A 45 9.45 3.31 3.26
N ALA A 46 10.58 2.82 3.79
CA ALA A 46 10.63 1.84 4.87
C ALA A 46 11.67 2.28 5.91
N MET A 47 11.55 1.76 7.13
CA MET A 47 12.54 1.94 8.18
C MET A 47 13.86 1.25 7.82
N PRO A 48 15.01 1.80 8.21
CA PRO A 48 16.26 1.06 8.17
C PRO A 48 16.14 -0.22 9.02
N ASN A 49 16.73 -1.32 8.55
CA ASN A 49 16.77 -2.62 9.25
C ASN A 49 15.39 -3.30 9.47
N SER A 50 14.31 -2.86 8.83
CA SER A 50 13.06 -3.63 8.83
C SER A 50 13.12 -4.84 7.89
N SER A 51 12.25 -5.82 8.13
CA SER A 51 12.07 -6.97 7.23
C SER A 51 11.51 -6.56 5.86
N ILE A 52 10.71 -5.48 5.82
CA ILE A 52 10.18 -4.88 4.59
C ILE A 52 11.18 -3.89 4.00
N LYS A 53 11.38 -3.97 2.69
CA LYS A 53 12.29 -3.11 1.91
C LYS A 53 11.51 -2.17 0.99
N LYS A 54 12.16 -1.07 0.62
CA LYS A 54 11.64 -0.18 -0.43
C LYS A 54 11.54 -0.97 -1.74
N GLY A 55 10.38 -0.89 -2.38
CA GLY A 55 10.09 -1.60 -3.63
C GLY A 55 9.21 -2.84 -3.45
N ASP A 56 9.13 -3.40 -2.24
CA ASP A 56 8.33 -4.59 -1.96
C ASP A 56 6.85 -4.37 -2.33
N ILE A 57 6.21 -5.46 -2.77
CA ILE A 57 4.79 -5.49 -3.11
C ILE A 57 4.08 -6.30 -2.04
N LEU A 58 3.04 -5.70 -1.45
CA LEU A 58 2.22 -6.26 -0.38
C LEU A 58 0.75 -6.23 -0.78
#